data_AF-A0ABD1UXT1-F1
#
_entry.id   AF-A0ABD1UXT1-F1
#
_cell.length_a   1.000
_cell.length_b   1.000
_cell.length_c   1.000
_cell.angle_alpha   90.00
_cell.angle_beta   90.00
_cell.angle_gamma   90.00
#
_symmetry.space_group_name_H-M   'P 1'
#
loop_
_entity.id
_entity.type
_entity.pdbx_description
1 polymer ?
#
loop_
_entity_poly.entity_id
_entity_poly.type
_entity_poly.pdbx_seq_one_letter_code
_entity_poly.pdbx_strand_id
1 'polypeptide(L)'
;MAAIGLEELSSEILSLMPLDELIGKTAEQIAFEGIASAIIQGRNKEGASSSAARTIAAVKSMVTAMNSGRKERISTGIWNVSEAPLTIDEILAFSMQKIEVMAIEALKIQADMAEEDAPFDVSPLDAKTIGANGKVYNHPLASAVPIEDWIKVSSTKSSDDDASDPPAITLSVVVQLRDPMRQYEAVGSPIIALIHATQFYNKTDSYNEETRYKVMSLVVGGLKVRTPGRKNVWDTEKQRLTALEWLVAFGMGKAGKKGKRLESKGPDHLWSISSRVMADMWLKPIRNPDVKFTK
;
A
#
# COMPACT_ATOMS: atom_id res chain seq x y z
N MET A 1 7.49 1.00 13.09
CA MET A 1 7.73 1.97 11.99
C MET A 1 7.98 3.37 12.54
N ALA A 2 7.05 4.02 13.24
CA ALA A 2 7.28 5.41 13.71
C ALA A 2 8.48 5.61 14.69
N ALA A 3 8.96 4.54 15.34
CA ALA A 3 10.06 4.59 16.30
C ALA A 3 11.44 4.91 15.69
N ILE A 4 11.67 4.66 14.39
CA ILE A 4 12.93 5.04 13.73
C ILE A 4 13.04 6.54 13.43
N GLY A 5 11.97 7.30 13.69
CA GLY A 5 11.91 8.71 13.35
C GLY A 5 11.45 8.98 11.92
N LEU A 6 11.08 10.23 11.66
CA LEU A 6 10.44 10.64 10.41
C LEU A 6 11.40 10.60 9.21
N GLU A 7 12.63 11.06 9.40
CA GLU A 7 13.62 11.17 8.31
C GLU A 7 14.14 9.80 7.87
N GLU A 8 14.46 8.93 8.82
CA GLU A 8 14.92 7.57 8.54
C GLU A 8 13.81 6.76 7.87
N LEU A 9 12.58 6.83 8.40
CA LEU A 9 11.42 6.18 7.79
C LEU A 9 11.18 6.67 6.36
N SER A 10 11.15 7.98 6.15
CA SER A 10 10.97 8.57 4.82
C SER A 10 12.06 8.12 3.84
N SER A 11 13.32 8.13 4.27
CA SER A 11 14.47 7.75 3.44
C SER A 11 14.41 6.26 3.06
N GLU A 12 14.10 5.40 4.03
CA GLU A 12 14.02 3.96 3.82
C GLU A 12 12.87 3.59 2.86
N ILE A 13 11.70 4.22 3.00
CA ILE A 13 10.57 3.96 2.10
C ILE A 13 10.92 4.35 0.66
N LEU A 14 11.53 5.52 0.45
CA LEU A 14 11.92 5.99 -0.89
C LEU A 14 13.04 5.13 -1.50
N SER A 15 13.92 4.57 -0.67
CA SER A 15 14.98 3.66 -1.09
C SER A 15 14.42 2.29 -1.51
N LEU A 16 13.49 1.73 -0.73
CA LEU A 16 12.89 0.42 -0.99
C LEU A 16 11.83 0.45 -2.10
N MET A 17 11.06 1.53 -2.18
CA MET A 17 9.91 1.68 -3.07
C MET A 17 9.96 3.05 -3.77
N PRO A 18 10.86 3.23 -4.75
CA PRO A 18 10.95 4.48 -5.51
C PRO A 18 9.68 4.71 -6.33
N LEU A 19 9.30 5.98 -6.48
CA LEU A 19 8.15 6.40 -7.29
C LEU A 19 8.59 6.93 -8.65
N ASP A 20 7.91 6.48 -9.70
CA ASP A 20 8.16 6.95 -11.06
C ASP A 20 7.52 8.33 -11.31
N GLU A 21 8.23 9.14 -12.10
CA GLU A 21 7.72 10.41 -12.61
C GLU A 21 6.82 10.17 -13.82
N LEU A 22 5.51 10.32 -13.61
CA LEU A 22 4.48 10.11 -14.63
C LEU A 22 3.87 11.41 -15.17
N ILE A 23 4.32 12.57 -14.69
CA ILE A 23 3.80 13.87 -15.15
C ILE A 23 4.06 14.04 -16.65
N GLY A 24 3.04 14.43 -17.39
CA GLY A 24 3.13 14.68 -18.83
C GLY A 24 3.14 13.42 -19.71
N LYS A 25 3.20 12.21 -19.12
CA LYS A 25 3.13 10.95 -19.87
C LYS A 25 1.68 10.57 -20.14
N THR A 26 1.39 10.01 -21.31
CA THR A 26 0.07 9.43 -21.59
C THR A 26 -0.02 8.01 -21.05
N ALA A 27 -1.24 7.50 -20.78
CA ALA A 27 -1.43 6.09 -20.39
C ALA A 27 -0.78 5.11 -21.36
N GLU A 28 -0.88 5.42 -22.66
CA GLU A 28 -0.29 4.62 -23.73
C GLU A 28 1.23 4.60 -23.65
N GLN A 29 1.87 5.76 -23.45
CA GLN A 29 3.32 5.85 -23.28
C GLN A 29 3.80 5.03 -22.08
N ILE A 30 3.11 5.12 -20.94
CA ILE A 30 3.43 4.36 -19.73
C ILE A 30 3.31 2.85 -20.01
N ALA A 31 2.24 2.42 -20.70
CA ALA A 31 2.06 1.03 -21.07
C ALA A 31 3.14 0.52 -22.04
N PHE A 32 3.50 1.32 -23.05
CA PHE A 32 4.57 0.99 -23.99
C PHE A 32 5.95 0.90 -23.32
N GLU A 33 6.28 1.85 -22.44
CA GLU A 33 7.52 1.83 -21.65
C GLU A 33 7.59 0.58 -20.76
N GLY A 34 6.48 0.21 -20.12
CA GLY A 34 6.38 -1.01 -19.29
C GLY A 34 6.59 -2.29 -20.10
N ILE A 35 5.95 -2.43 -21.25
CA ILE A 35 6.13 -3.59 -22.15
C ILE A 35 7.58 -3.64 -22.67
N ALA A 36 8.14 -2.51 -23.09
CA ALA A 36 9.52 -2.42 -23.55
C ALA A 36 10.50 -2.85 -22.44
N SER A 37 10.30 -2.37 -21.22
CA SER A 37 11.11 -2.74 -20.05
C SER A 37 11.04 -4.25 -19.77
N ALA A 38 9.85 -4.85 -19.79
CA ALA A 38 9.68 -6.29 -19.61
C ALA A 38 10.39 -7.12 -20.70
N ILE A 39 10.35 -6.66 -21.96
CA ILE A 39 11.05 -7.31 -23.07
C ILE A 39 12.58 -7.20 -22.90
N ILE A 40 13.09 -6.01 -22.55
CA ILE A 40 14.52 -5.76 -22.37
C ILE A 40 15.05 -6.61 -21.21
N GLN A 41 14.37 -6.60 -20.06
CA GLN A 41 14.74 -7.42 -18.90
C GLN A 41 14.67 -8.92 -19.22
N GLY A 42 13.65 -9.34 -19.97
CA GLY A 42 13.48 -10.73 -20.39
C GLY A 42 14.56 -11.22 -21.35
N ARG A 43 15.20 -10.33 -22.11
CA ARG A 43 16.31 -10.65 -23.03
C ARG A 43 17.67 -10.80 -22.32
N ASN A 44 17.84 -10.18 -21.15
CA ASN A 44 19.10 -10.18 -20.40
C ASN A 44 19.29 -11.39 -19.46
N LYS A 45 18.28 -12.23 -19.27
CA LYS A 45 18.35 -13.48 -18.50
C LYS A 45 18.13 -14.66 -19.45
N GLU A 46 19.09 -15.59 -19.52
CA GLU A 46 19.18 -16.67 -20.50
C GLU A 46 17.86 -17.44 -20.73
N GLY A 47 17.50 -17.66 -22.01
CA GLY A 47 16.42 -18.55 -22.43
C GLY A 47 15.15 -17.84 -22.92
N ALA A 48 14.92 -17.91 -24.24
CA ALA A 48 13.88 -17.20 -24.99
C ALA A 48 12.45 -17.29 -24.43
N SER A 49 11.68 -16.19 -24.58
CA SER A 49 10.21 -16.10 -24.51
C SER A 49 9.53 -16.27 -23.12
N SER A 50 10.09 -17.04 -22.18
CA SER A 50 9.31 -17.46 -21.00
C SER A 50 9.12 -16.38 -19.91
N SER A 51 10.05 -15.43 -19.76
CA SER A 51 10.01 -14.39 -18.71
C SER A 51 9.03 -13.27 -19.04
N ALA A 52 9.12 -12.70 -20.25
CA ALA A 52 8.19 -11.67 -20.72
C ALA A 52 6.75 -12.19 -20.82
N ALA A 53 6.56 -13.44 -21.28
CA ALA A 53 5.24 -14.07 -21.33
C ALA A 53 4.64 -14.26 -19.92
N ARG A 54 5.46 -14.64 -18.92
CA ARG A 54 5.04 -14.71 -17.52
C ARG A 54 4.60 -13.36 -16.97
N THR A 55 5.36 -12.29 -17.24
CA THR A 55 4.97 -10.94 -16.81
C THR A 55 3.63 -10.51 -17.41
N ILE A 56 3.41 -10.75 -18.71
CA ILE A 56 2.14 -10.42 -19.37
C ILE A 56 0.98 -11.26 -18.80
N ALA A 57 1.21 -12.55 -18.53
CA ALA A 57 0.22 -13.43 -17.92
C ALA A 57 -0.14 -12.97 -16.49
N ALA A 58 0.85 -12.61 -15.68
CA ALA A 58 0.66 -12.07 -14.33
C ALA A 58 -0.16 -10.78 -14.37
N VAL A 59 0.19 -9.82 -15.25
CA VAL A 59 -0.59 -8.59 -15.44
C VAL A 59 -2.03 -8.90 -15.83
N LYS A 60 -2.26 -9.85 -16.75
CA LYS A 60 -3.61 -10.25 -17.15
C LYS A 60 -4.40 -10.87 -15.98
N SER A 61 -3.76 -11.69 -15.14
CA SER A 61 -4.38 -12.22 -13.93
C SER A 61 -4.74 -11.09 -12.96
N MET A 62 -3.80 -10.18 -12.69
CA MET A 62 -4.04 -9.01 -11.84
C MET A 62 -5.21 -8.15 -12.34
N VAL A 63 -5.30 -7.88 -13.65
CA VAL A 63 -6.42 -7.12 -14.24
C VAL A 63 -7.75 -7.84 -14.04
N THR A 64 -7.76 -9.17 -14.14
CA THR A 64 -8.96 -9.98 -13.92
C THR A 64 -9.37 -9.94 -12.44
N ALA A 65 -8.43 -10.13 -11.52
CA ALA A 65 -8.64 -10.03 -10.08
C ALA A 65 -9.13 -8.64 -9.67
N MET A 66 -8.55 -7.57 -10.22
CA MET A 66 -8.94 -6.18 -9.97
C MET A 66 -10.35 -5.83 -10.47
N ASN A 67 -10.85 -6.50 -11.50
CA ASN A 67 -12.20 -6.27 -12.01
C ASN A 67 -13.24 -7.23 -11.42
N SER A 68 -12.80 -8.33 -10.83
CA SER A 68 -13.68 -9.33 -10.21
C SER A 68 -14.58 -8.70 -9.14
N GLY A 69 -15.89 -8.95 -9.22
CA GLY A 69 -16.87 -8.42 -8.27
C GLY A 69 -17.14 -6.90 -8.36
N ARG A 70 -16.52 -6.13 -9.27
CA ARG A 70 -16.74 -4.66 -9.33
C ARG A 70 -18.17 -4.32 -9.72
N LYS A 71 -18.74 -5.07 -10.67
CA LYS A 71 -20.13 -4.93 -11.12
C LYS A 71 -21.15 -5.30 -10.02
N GLU A 72 -20.87 -6.35 -9.26
CA GLU A 72 -21.71 -6.76 -8.13
C GLU A 72 -21.65 -5.73 -6.99
N ARG A 73 -20.47 -5.17 -6.70
CA ARG A 73 -20.29 -4.09 -5.72
C ARG A 73 -21.02 -2.82 -6.09
N ILE A 74 -20.92 -2.39 -7.36
CA ILE A 74 -21.64 -1.21 -7.85
C ILE A 74 -23.16 -1.38 -7.71
N SER A 75 -23.67 -2.61 -7.86
CA SER A 75 -25.11 -2.89 -7.81
C SER A 75 -25.65 -3.15 -6.41
N THR A 76 -24.88 -3.77 -5.51
CA THR A 76 -25.33 -4.17 -4.17
C THR A 76 -24.83 -3.24 -3.06
N GLY A 77 -23.74 -2.51 -3.28
CA GLY A 77 -23.04 -1.74 -2.24
C GLY A 77 -22.31 -2.61 -1.21
N ILE A 78 -22.36 -3.93 -1.35
CA ILE A 78 -21.75 -4.90 -0.42
C ILE A 78 -20.41 -5.33 -0.99
N TRP A 79 -19.39 -5.30 -0.15
CA TRP A 79 -18.05 -5.73 -0.53
C TRP A 79 -17.82 -7.20 -0.20
N ASN A 80 -18.28 -8.09 -1.07
CA ASN A 80 -17.98 -9.51 -0.98
C ASN A 80 -16.53 -9.78 -1.42
N VAL A 81 -15.81 -10.53 -0.60
CA VAL A 81 -14.47 -11.03 -0.85
C VAL A 81 -14.60 -12.45 -1.40
N SER A 82 -13.87 -12.75 -2.48
CA SER A 82 -13.75 -14.11 -2.96
C SER A 82 -13.10 -14.99 -1.88
N GLU A 83 -13.74 -16.10 -1.51
CA GLU A 83 -13.18 -17.10 -0.59
C GLU A 83 -11.97 -17.85 -1.18
N ALA A 84 -11.82 -17.77 -2.52
CA ALA A 84 -10.75 -18.44 -3.23
C ALA A 84 -9.37 -17.95 -2.75
N PRO A 85 -8.47 -18.86 -2.36
CA PRO A 85 -7.15 -18.49 -1.89
C PRO A 85 -6.32 -17.93 -3.07
N LEU A 86 -5.56 -16.86 -2.80
CA LEU A 86 -4.87 -16.06 -3.80
C LEU A 86 -3.40 -16.46 -3.93
N THR A 87 -2.83 -16.36 -5.13
CA THR A 87 -1.36 -16.38 -5.27
C THR A 87 -0.76 -15.06 -4.81
N ILE A 88 0.56 -15.01 -4.60
CA ILE A 88 1.22 -13.78 -4.13
C ILE A 88 1.00 -12.59 -5.09
N ASP A 89 1.02 -12.82 -6.40
CA ASP A 89 0.82 -11.80 -7.43
C ASP A 89 -0.61 -11.23 -7.42
N GLU A 90 -1.57 -12.02 -6.95
CA GLU A 90 -2.98 -11.65 -6.87
C GLU A 90 -3.32 -10.86 -5.61
N ILE A 91 -2.48 -10.91 -4.56
CA ILE A 91 -2.73 -10.21 -3.27
C ILE A 91 -2.91 -8.70 -3.48
N LEU A 92 -1.99 -8.09 -4.25
CA LEU A 92 -2.06 -6.66 -4.54
C LEU A 92 -3.29 -6.34 -5.39
N ALA A 93 -3.53 -7.12 -6.44
CA ALA A 93 -4.65 -6.94 -7.36
C ALA A 93 -6.00 -7.00 -6.63
N PHE A 94 -6.14 -7.97 -5.72
CA PHE A 94 -7.30 -8.14 -4.85
C PHE A 94 -7.48 -6.93 -3.91
N SER A 95 -6.38 -6.47 -3.31
CA SER A 95 -6.41 -5.37 -2.33
C SER A 95 -6.57 -3.98 -2.98
N MET A 96 -6.21 -3.84 -4.26
CA MET A 96 -6.18 -2.57 -5.00
C MET A 96 -7.52 -1.83 -4.93
N GLN A 97 -8.61 -2.56 -5.08
CA GLN A 97 -9.94 -1.99 -5.04
C GLN A 97 -10.25 -1.36 -3.66
N LYS A 98 -9.83 -2.00 -2.56
CA LYS A 98 -10.00 -1.44 -1.22
C LYS A 98 -9.05 -0.27 -0.98
N ILE A 99 -7.84 -0.35 -1.54
CA ILE A 99 -6.87 0.74 -1.57
C ILE A 99 -7.48 1.97 -2.29
N GLU A 100 -8.19 1.82 -3.41
CA GLU A 100 -8.87 2.94 -4.10
C GLU A 100 -9.79 3.73 -3.15
N VAL A 101 -10.64 3.03 -2.40
CA VAL A 101 -11.57 3.66 -1.43
C VAL A 101 -10.81 4.29 -0.27
N MET A 102 -9.85 3.56 0.31
CA MET A 102 -9.05 4.05 1.43
C MET A 102 -8.13 5.21 1.03
N ALA A 103 -7.67 5.28 -0.22
CA ALA A 103 -6.85 6.37 -0.74
C ALA A 103 -7.63 7.69 -0.80
N ILE A 104 -8.93 7.65 -1.10
CA ILE A 104 -9.79 8.84 -1.07
C ILE A 104 -9.98 9.31 0.38
N GLU A 105 -10.21 8.41 1.34
CA GLU A 105 -10.30 8.76 2.76
C GLU A 105 -8.96 9.31 3.30
N ALA A 106 -7.85 8.71 2.90
CA ALA A 106 -6.51 9.22 3.15
C ALA A 106 -6.31 10.64 2.57
N LEU A 107 -6.79 10.91 1.36
CA LEU A 107 -6.72 12.23 0.74
C LEU A 107 -7.50 13.28 1.55
N LYS A 108 -8.67 12.92 2.10
CA LYS A 108 -9.43 13.78 3.00
C LYS A 108 -8.66 14.10 4.28
N ILE A 109 -7.94 13.13 4.85
CA ILE A 109 -7.07 13.35 6.02
C ILE A 109 -5.92 14.33 5.67
N GLN A 110 -5.29 14.15 4.51
CA GLN A 110 -4.22 15.04 4.04
C GLN A 110 -4.71 16.48 3.83
N ALA A 111 -5.93 16.65 3.30
CA ALA A 111 -6.56 17.95 3.04
C ALA A 111 -7.22 18.59 4.28
N ASP A 112 -7.14 17.96 5.46
CA ASP A 112 -7.88 18.37 6.67
C ASP A 112 -9.41 18.49 6.43
N MET A 113 -9.95 17.56 5.64
CA MET A 113 -11.38 17.44 5.28
C MET A 113 -11.98 16.09 5.70
N ALA A 114 -11.30 15.33 6.56
CA ALA A 114 -11.78 14.05 7.06
C ALA A 114 -13.06 14.22 7.88
N GLU A 115 -14.00 13.26 7.77
CA GLU A 115 -15.22 13.26 8.59
C GLU A 115 -14.95 12.77 10.02
N GLU A 116 -13.98 11.87 10.17
CA GLU A 116 -13.57 11.26 11.44
C GLU A 116 -12.14 11.71 11.78
N ASP A 117 -11.99 12.36 12.94
CA ASP A 117 -10.68 12.69 13.52
C ASP A 117 -10.02 11.46 14.16
N ALA A 118 -8.72 11.53 14.43
CA ALA A 118 -8.04 10.47 15.19
C ALA A 118 -8.67 10.33 16.58
N PRO A 119 -8.92 9.09 17.05
CA PRO A 119 -9.57 8.88 18.34
C PRO A 119 -8.71 9.37 19.52
N PHE A 120 -7.38 9.26 19.42
CA PHE A 120 -6.39 9.77 20.36
C PHE A 120 -4.99 9.76 19.74
N ASP A 121 -4.01 10.30 20.46
CA ASP A 121 -2.60 10.30 20.09
C ASP A 121 -1.80 9.27 20.91
N VAL A 122 -0.78 8.66 20.29
CA VAL A 122 0.15 7.70 20.94
C VAL A 122 1.60 8.06 20.63
N SER A 123 2.51 7.61 21.51
CA SER A 123 3.95 7.65 21.26
C SER A 123 4.40 6.34 20.60
N PRO A 124 5.46 6.37 19.76
CA PRO A 124 6.04 5.16 19.21
C PRO A 124 6.57 4.25 20.33
N LEU A 125 6.44 2.94 20.11
CA LEU A 125 7.03 1.93 20.99
C LEU A 125 8.47 1.64 20.53
N ASP A 126 9.44 1.81 21.43
CA ASP A 126 10.84 1.39 21.24
C ASP A 126 10.97 -0.13 21.37
N ALA A 127 10.42 -0.88 20.41
CA ALA A 127 10.55 -2.32 20.37
C ALA A 127 11.86 -2.74 19.67
N LYS A 128 12.84 -3.21 20.44
CA LYS A 128 14.02 -3.90 19.91
C LYS A 128 13.63 -5.34 19.52
N THR A 129 13.37 -5.59 18.24
CA THR A 129 13.17 -6.96 17.73
C THR A 129 14.51 -7.56 17.30
N ILE A 130 15.02 -8.54 18.06
CA ILE A 130 16.25 -9.27 17.72
C ILE A 130 15.90 -10.33 16.68
N GLY A 131 16.44 -10.22 15.46
CA GLY A 131 16.26 -11.22 14.42
C GLY A 131 17.15 -12.46 14.62
N ALA A 132 16.80 -13.57 13.97
CA ALA A 132 17.52 -14.86 14.05
C ALA A 132 19.02 -14.78 13.67
N ASN A 133 19.44 -13.72 12.95
CA ASN A 133 20.82 -13.46 12.55
C ASN A 133 21.60 -12.56 13.55
N GLY A 134 21.06 -12.31 14.75
CA GLY A 134 21.66 -11.38 15.73
C GLY A 134 21.59 -9.90 15.34
N LYS A 135 21.04 -9.56 14.17
CA LYS A 135 20.74 -8.17 13.78
C LYS A 135 19.44 -7.72 14.45
N VAL A 136 19.48 -6.59 15.13
CA VAL A 136 18.30 -5.95 15.71
C VAL A 136 17.57 -5.23 14.57
N TYR A 137 16.41 -5.74 14.19
CA TYR A 137 15.50 -5.07 13.26
C TYR A 137 14.50 -4.28 14.10
N ASN A 138 14.68 -2.96 14.18
CA ASN A 138 13.79 -2.11 14.98
C ASN A 138 12.44 -1.81 14.29
N HIS A 139 12.19 -2.34 13.09
CA HIS A 139 10.98 -2.10 12.29
C HIS A 139 10.81 -3.13 11.15
N PRO A 140 9.57 -3.36 10.66
CA PRO A 140 9.27 -4.33 9.61
C PRO A 140 9.92 -4.05 8.23
N LEU A 141 10.24 -2.79 7.93
CA LEU A 141 10.81 -2.40 6.63
C LEU A 141 12.27 -2.86 6.47
N ALA A 142 13.03 -2.99 7.56
CA ALA A 142 14.42 -3.44 7.47
C ALA A 142 14.55 -4.94 7.08
N SER A 143 13.46 -5.70 7.19
CA SER A 143 13.36 -7.08 6.66
C SER A 143 12.65 -7.16 5.31
N ALA A 144 12.22 -6.03 4.74
CA ALA A 144 11.54 -6.02 3.47
C ALA A 144 12.50 -6.41 2.34
N VAL A 145 12.01 -7.23 1.43
CA VAL A 145 12.71 -7.67 0.22
C VAL A 145 11.78 -7.52 -0.97
N PRO A 146 12.31 -7.31 -2.19
CA PRO A 146 11.49 -7.31 -3.40
C PRO A 146 10.70 -8.61 -3.54
N ILE A 147 9.50 -8.53 -4.11
CA ILE A 147 8.62 -9.68 -4.30
C ILE A 147 9.29 -10.80 -5.08
N GLU A 148 10.12 -10.46 -6.07
CA GLU A 148 10.83 -11.40 -6.92
C GLU A 148 11.87 -12.21 -6.14
N ASP A 149 12.53 -11.59 -5.16
CA ASP A 149 13.52 -12.24 -4.31
C ASP A 149 12.86 -13.06 -3.21
N TRP A 150 11.73 -12.58 -2.69
CA TRP A 150 10.92 -13.32 -1.73
C TRP A 150 10.41 -14.65 -2.32
N ILE A 151 9.89 -14.63 -3.57
CA ILE A 151 9.40 -15.83 -4.26
C ILE A 151 10.51 -16.89 -4.38
N LYS A 152 11.74 -16.50 -4.77
CA LYS A 152 12.89 -17.42 -4.87
C LYS A 152 13.28 -18.06 -3.54
N VAL A 153 13.24 -17.27 -2.45
CA VAL A 153 13.55 -17.77 -1.12
C VAL A 153 12.48 -18.75 -0.65
N SER A 154 11.21 -18.47 -0.95
CA SER A 154 10.08 -19.33 -0.59
C SER A 154 10.12 -20.69 -1.32
N SER A 155 10.51 -20.72 -2.59
CA SER A 155 10.64 -21.96 -3.37
C SER A 155 11.81 -22.85 -2.94
N THR A 156 12.76 -22.31 -2.17
CA THR A 156 13.97 -23.03 -1.76
C THR A 156 13.84 -23.66 -0.36
N LYS A 157 12.80 -23.31 0.41
CA LYS A 157 12.56 -23.89 1.74
C LYS A 157 11.89 -25.26 1.59
N SER A 158 12.66 -26.33 1.77
CA SER A 158 12.17 -27.69 1.90
C SER A 158 11.35 -27.89 3.18
N SER A 159 10.37 -28.77 3.08
CA SER A 159 9.23 -29.05 3.95
C SER A 159 9.49 -29.57 5.39
N ASP A 160 10.63 -29.28 6.02
CA ASP A 160 11.05 -29.96 7.26
C ASP A 160 11.02 -29.11 8.55
N ASP A 161 10.50 -27.87 8.53
CA ASP A 161 10.35 -27.08 9.76
C ASP A 161 8.92 -27.17 10.32
N ASP A 162 8.79 -27.99 11.37
CA ASP A 162 7.62 -28.13 12.24
C ASP A 162 7.48 -26.84 13.08
N ALA A 163 6.76 -25.85 12.56
CA ALA A 163 6.45 -24.61 13.27
C ALA A 163 4.94 -24.31 13.21
N SER A 164 4.36 -24.16 14.39
CA SER A 164 2.94 -24.20 14.75
C SER A 164 2.05 -23.06 14.25
N ASP A 165 2.49 -22.23 13.30
CA ASP A 165 1.68 -21.12 12.76
C ASP A 165 1.85 -20.98 11.24
N PRO A 166 0.77 -20.76 10.46
CA PRO A 166 0.89 -20.48 9.03
C PRO A 166 1.68 -19.18 8.84
N PRO A 167 2.73 -19.15 8.01
CA PRO A 167 3.53 -17.95 7.85
C PRO A 167 2.67 -16.82 7.27
N ALA A 168 2.60 -15.72 8.01
CA ALA A 168 1.97 -14.49 7.57
C ALA A 168 2.96 -13.70 6.69
N ILE A 169 2.43 -13.07 5.64
CA ILE A 169 3.16 -12.15 4.77
C ILE A 169 2.57 -10.75 4.89
N THR A 170 3.45 -9.76 4.91
CA THR A 170 3.07 -8.34 4.80
C THR A 170 3.63 -7.76 3.52
N LEU A 171 2.75 -7.42 2.57
CA LEU A 171 3.13 -6.70 1.37
C LEU A 171 3.04 -5.19 1.65
N SER A 172 4.13 -4.47 1.39
CA SER A 172 4.20 -3.02 1.49
C SER A 172 4.21 -2.40 0.10
N VAL A 173 3.37 -1.39 -0.13
CA VAL A 173 3.27 -0.67 -1.41
C VAL A 173 3.13 0.83 -1.16
N VAL A 174 3.83 1.65 -1.93
CA VAL A 174 3.62 3.10 -1.96
C VAL A 174 2.60 3.43 -3.05
N VAL A 175 1.58 4.21 -2.71
CA VAL A 175 0.49 4.59 -3.61
C VAL A 175 0.48 6.12 -3.75
N GLN A 176 0.45 6.60 -5.00
CA GLN A 176 0.32 8.02 -5.32
C GLN A 176 -0.91 8.21 -6.21
N LEU A 177 -1.88 9.00 -5.75
CA LEU A 177 -3.01 9.41 -6.57
C LEU A 177 -2.55 10.42 -7.62
N ARG A 178 -3.11 10.31 -8.83
CA ARG A 178 -2.82 11.20 -9.96
C ARG A 178 -4.10 11.57 -10.71
N ASP A 179 -4.14 12.76 -11.27
CA ASP A 179 -5.28 13.24 -12.07
C ASP A 179 -4.98 13.13 -13.59
N PRO A 180 -5.62 12.19 -14.31
CA PRO A 180 -5.44 12.07 -15.76
C PRO A 180 -5.85 13.32 -16.54
N MET A 181 -6.78 14.14 -16.03
CA MET A 181 -7.22 15.38 -16.68
C MET A 181 -6.18 16.50 -16.55
N ARG A 182 -5.23 16.36 -15.63
CA ARG A 182 -4.12 17.29 -15.40
C ARG A 182 -2.78 16.64 -15.72
N GLN A 183 -2.72 15.89 -16.82
CA GLN A 183 -1.49 15.24 -17.31
C GLN A 183 -0.81 14.37 -16.24
N TYR A 184 -1.61 13.60 -15.48
CA TYR A 184 -1.12 12.75 -14.39
C TYR A 184 -0.36 13.50 -13.28
N GLU A 185 -0.71 14.77 -13.06
CA GLU A 185 -0.23 15.50 -11.88
C GLU A 185 -0.60 14.75 -10.59
N ALA A 186 0.35 14.72 -9.64
CA ALA A 186 0.16 14.10 -8.34
C ALA A 186 -0.88 14.86 -7.50
N VAL A 187 -1.87 14.11 -7.01
CA VAL A 187 -2.94 14.61 -6.15
C VAL A 187 -2.65 14.17 -4.72
N GLY A 188 -2.39 15.12 -3.83
CA GLY A 188 -1.99 14.79 -2.46
C GLY A 188 -0.59 14.18 -2.37
N SER A 189 -0.25 13.81 -1.14
CA SER A 189 1.03 13.18 -0.82
C SER A 189 0.97 11.67 -1.04
N PRO A 190 2.12 11.01 -1.31
CA PRO A 190 2.16 9.56 -1.34
C PRO A 190 1.70 8.96 -0.01
N ILE A 191 1.07 7.79 -0.08
CA ILE A 191 0.63 7.00 1.06
C ILE A 191 1.26 5.61 0.99
N ILE A 192 1.34 4.93 2.13
CA ILE A 192 1.84 3.57 2.23
C ILE A 192 0.67 2.65 2.55
N ALA A 193 0.53 1.58 1.79
CA ALA A 193 -0.42 0.51 2.02
C ALA A 193 0.33 -0.74 2.51
N LEU A 194 -0.06 -1.26 3.68
CA LEU A 194 0.40 -2.53 4.22
C LEU A 194 -0.73 -3.55 4.15
N ILE A 195 -0.55 -4.57 3.32
CA ILE A 195 -1.49 -5.67 3.14
C ILE A 195 -0.97 -6.86 3.93
N HIS A 196 -1.73 -7.31 4.92
CA HIS A 196 -1.42 -8.49 5.71
C HIS A 196 -2.22 -9.67 5.17
N ALA A 197 -1.52 -10.74 4.81
CA ALA A 197 -2.12 -11.98 4.37
C ALA A 197 -1.53 -13.17 5.15
N THR A 198 -2.33 -14.21 5.32
CA THR A 198 -1.93 -15.45 5.99
C THR A 198 -1.89 -16.58 4.97
N GLN A 199 -0.90 -17.47 5.10
CA GLN A 199 -0.84 -18.64 4.22
C GLN A 199 -2.07 -19.54 4.45
N PHE A 200 -2.69 -19.95 3.35
CA PHE A 200 -3.79 -20.90 3.35
C PHE A 200 -3.27 -22.27 2.95
N TYR A 201 -3.23 -23.21 3.90
CA TYR A 201 -2.84 -24.59 3.65
C TYR A 201 -4.08 -25.46 3.42
N ASN A 202 -4.21 -26.04 2.23
CA ASN A 202 -5.26 -27.01 1.92
C ASN A 202 -4.66 -28.41 1.81
N LYS A 203 -5.02 -29.32 2.75
CA LYS A 203 -4.51 -30.70 2.79
C LYS A 203 -4.85 -31.53 1.54
N THR A 204 -5.87 -31.14 0.77
CA THR A 204 -6.34 -31.88 -0.42
C THR A 204 -5.66 -31.51 -1.73
N ASP A 205 -4.89 -30.42 -1.79
CA ASP A 205 -4.25 -29.92 -3.03
C ASP A 205 -2.72 -30.15 -3.03
N SER A 206 -2.26 -31.35 -2.64
CA SER A 206 -0.83 -31.67 -2.54
C SER A 206 -0.06 -31.69 -3.87
N TYR A 207 -0.72 -31.37 -4.99
CA TYR A 207 -0.14 -31.33 -6.33
C TYR A 207 0.07 -29.90 -6.87
N ASN A 208 -0.47 -28.88 -6.19
CA ASN A 208 -0.20 -27.48 -6.56
C ASN A 208 1.02 -26.98 -5.77
N GLU A 209 2.12 -26.79 -6.47
CA GLU A 209 3.41 -26.33 -5.92
C GLU A 209 3.38 -24.86 -5.44
N GLU A 210 2.30 -24.12 -5.71
CA GLU A 210 2.23 -22.67 -5.48
C GLU A 210 1.51 -22.34 -4.17
N THR A 211 2.21 -21.63 -3.27
CA THR A 211 1.67 -21.22 -1.97
C THR A 211 0.53 -20.22 -2.16
N ARG A 212 -0.58 -20.45 -1.44
CA ARG A 212 -1.75 -19.58 -1.51
C ARG A 212 -2.01 -18.84 -0.21
N TYR A 213 -2.69 -17.71 -0.31
CA TYR A 213 -2.86 -16.74 0.77
C TYR A 213 -4.29 -16.25 0.90
N LYS A 214 -4.67 -15.87 2.12
CA LYS A 214 -5.90 -15.11 2.40
C LYS A 214 -5.54 -13.76 3.02
N VAL A 215 -6.06 -12.69 2.43
CA VAL A 215 -5.87 -11.33 2.94
C VAL A 215 -6.70 -11.12 4.19
N MET A 216 -6.06 -10.68 5.26
CA MET A 216 -6.69 -10.49 6.57
C MET A 216 -6.99 -9.03 6.86
N SER A 217 -6.07 -8.14 6.49
CA SER A 217 -6.22 -6.72 6.76
C SER A 217 -5.39 -5.85 5.84
N LEU A 218 -5.84 -4.61 5.70
CA LEU A 218 -5.18 -3.55 4.96
C LEU A 218 -5.06 -2.34 5.87
N VAL A 219 -3.86 -1.76 5.94
CA VAL A 219 -3.61 -0.50 6.64
C VAL A 219 -3.04 0.47 5.62
N VAL A 220 -3.65 1.65 5.54
CA VAL A 220 -3.13 2.78 4.75
C VAL A 220 -2.68 3.86 5.71
N GLY A 221 -1.50 4.43 5.49
CA GLY A 221 -0.98 5.51 6.31
C GLY A 221 -0.15 6.51 5.53
N GLY A 222 0.09 7.64 6.16
CA GLY A 222 0.92 8.70 5.60
C GLY A 222 1.54 9.55 6.70
N LEU A 223 2.54 10.33 6.31
CA LEU A 223 3.24 11.22 7.21
C LEU A 223 2.60 12.60 7.15
N LYS A 224 2.44 13.23 8.32
CA LYS A 224 2.05 14.64 8.41
C LYS A 224 3.18 15.42 9.08
N VAL A 225 3.78 16.32 8.31
CA VAL A 225 4.89 17.18 8.69
C VAL A 225 4.33 18.57 8.98
N ARG A 226 4.50 19.00 10.22
CA ARG A 226 4.07 20.31 10.74
C ARG A 226 5.26 21.19 11.08
N THR A 227 6.47 20.63 11.13
CA THR A 227 7.71 21.39 11.38
C THR A 227 8.03 22.35 10.21
N PRO A 228 7.98 23.68 10.41
CA PRO A 228 8.24 24.65 9.33
C PRO A 228 9.71 24.60 8.89
N GLY A 229 9.95 24.70 7.58
CA GLY A 229 11.30 24.72 6.99
C GLY A 229 11.91 23.35 6.68
N ARG A 230 11.28 22.24 7.10
CA ARG A 230 11.67 20.89 6.64
C ARG A 230 11.04 20.59 5.28
N LYS A 231 11.88 20.41 4.26
CA LYS A 231 11.44 19.87 2.97
C LYS A 231 11.17 18.37 3.16
N ASN A 232 9.92 17.94 3.02
CA ASN A 232 9.58 16.52 2.99
C ASN A 232 8.77 16.20 1.73
N VAL A 233 9.08 15.06 1.09
CA VAL A 233 8.35 14.51 -0.07
C VAL A 233 6.92 14.08 0.32
N TRP A 234 6.70 13.77 1.60
CA TRP A 234 5.45 13.19 2.10
C TRP A 234 4.40 14.19 2.56
N ASP A 235 4.73 15.48 2.72
CA ASP A 235 3.77 16.48 3.16
C ASP A 235 4.24 17.91 2.83
N THR A 236 3.90 18.35 1.62
CA THR A 236 4.14 19.73 1.17
C THR A 236 2.83 20.51 1.09
N GLU A 237 2.92 21.83 1.24
CA GLU A 237 1.77 22.71 1.03
C GLU A 237 1.16 22.54 -0.37
N LYS A 238 2.01 22.33 -1.39
CA LYS A 238 1.54 22.01 -2.75
C LYS A 238 0.65 20.76 -2.74
N GLN A 239 1.08 19.67 -2.13
CA GLN A 239 0.32 18.41 -2.06
C GLN A 239 -1.00 18.59 -1.30
N ARG A 240 -1.01 19.33 -0.20
CA ARG A 240 -2.25 19.63 0.54
C ARG A 240 -3.24 20.42 -0.30
N LEU A 241 -2.75 21.41 -1.05
CA LEU A 241 -3.59 22.20 -1.95
C LEU A 241 -4.11 21.38 -3.13
N THR A 242 -3.29 20.52 -3.76
CA THR A 242 -3.77 19.66 -4.85
C THR A 242 -4.78 18.63 -4.35
N ALA A 243 -4.60 18.08 -3.15
CA ALA A 243 -5.58 17.22 -2.50
C ALA A 243 -6.92 17.93 -2.30
N LEU A 244 -6.87 19.15 -1.75
CA LEU A 244 -8.07 19.95 -1.50
C LEU A 244 -8.78 20.36 -2.79
N GLU A 245 -8.04 20.85 -3.79
CA GLU A 245 -8.58 21.24 -5.08
C GLU A 245 -9.27 20.04 -5.76
N TRP A 246 -8.64 18.88 -5.75
CA TRP A 246 -9.20 17.67 -6.33
C TRP A 246 -10.47 17.23 -5.59
N LEU A 247 -10.45 17.16 -4.25
CA LEU A 247 -11.64 16.79 -3.47
C LEU A 247 -12.82 17.75 -3.73
N VAL A 248 -12.56 19.05 -3.83
CA VAL A 248 -13.59 20.05 -4.15
C VAL A 248 -14.11 19.88 -5.57
N ALA A 249 -13.23 19.70 -6.57
CA ALA A 249 -13.61 19.52 -7.96
C ALA A 249 -14.50 18.29 -8.19
N PHE A 250 -14.28 17.21 -7.43
CA PHE A 250 -15.08 15.98 -7.50
C PHE A 250 -16.25 15.96 -6.50
N GLY A 251 -16.61 17.10 -5.90
CA GLY A 251 -17.79 17.23 -5.02
C GLY A 251 -17.66 16.53 -3.66
N MET A 252 -16.46 16.09 -3.30
CA MET A 252 -16.14 15.43 -2.03
C MET A 252 -15.67 16.41 -0.95
N GLY A 253 -15.38 17.65 -1.34
CA GLY A 253 -15.02 18.72 -0.43
C GLY A 253 -16.25 19.37 0.20
N LYS A 254 -16.67 18.93 1.39
CA LYS A 254 -17.73 19.63 2.15
C LYS A 254 -17.21 20.98 2.66
N ALA A 255 -17.94 22.05 2.38
CA ALA A 255 -17.76 23.35 3.02
C ALA A 255 -18.32 23.33 4.47
N GLY A 256 -17.62 22.71 5.41
CA GLY A 256 -17.98 22.76 6.83
C GLY A 256 -16.77 22.46 7.70
N LYS A 257 -16.39 23.24 8.72
CA LYS A 257 -16.98 24.41 9.37
C LYS A 257 -16.08 25.63 9.14
N LYS A 258 -16.63 26.85 9.19
CA LYS A 258 -15.89 28.09 9.49
C LYS A 258 -15.35 28.03 10.94
N GLY A 259 -14.51 27.06 11.26
CA GLY A 259 -13.58 27.10 12.38
C GLY A 259 -12.22 27.32 11.77
N LYS A 260 -11.41 28.22 12.32
CA LYS A 260 -10.05 28.54 11.86
C LYS A 260 -9.39 27.29 11.27
N ARG A 261 -8.92 27.38 10.00
CA ARG A 261 -7.82 26.53 9.53
C ARG A 261 -6.68 26.81 10.49
N LEU A 262 -6.66 26.11 11.61
CA LEU A 262 -5.63 26.22 12.59
C LEU A 262 -4.47 25.56 11.88
N GLU A 263 -3.49 26.35 11.45
CA GLU A 263 -2.14 25.83 11.31
C GLU A 263 -1.86 25.08 12.60
N SER A 264 -2.00 23.76 12.53
CA SER A 264 -2.05 22.92 13.69
C SER A 264 -0.62 22.83 14.20
N LYS A 265 -0.21 23.81 15.00
CA LYS A 265 1.05 23.79 15.74
C LYS A 265 1.05 22.51 16.56
N GLY A 266 1.89 21.56 16.18
CA GLY A 266 1.94 20.25 16.79
C GLY A 266 3.10 19.44 16.25
N PRO A 267 3.47 18.34 16.95
CA PRO A 267 4.52 17.45 16.50
C PRO A 267 4.15 16.81 15.15
N ASP A 268 5.18 16.45 14.39
CA ASP A 268 5.02 15.59 13.23
C ASP A 268 4.42 14.25 13.70
N HIS A 269 3.53 13.68 12.90
CA HIS A 269 2.87 12.42 13.26
C HIS A 269 2.64 11.52 12.04
N LEU A 270 2.53 10.23 12.31
CA LEU A 270 2.10 9.20 11.37
C LEU A 270 0.61 8.95 11.62
N TRP A 271 -0.21 9.22 10.61
CA TRP A 271 -1.63 8.88 10.63
C TRP A 271 -1.87 7.58 9.87
N SER A 272 -2.93 6.86 10.22
CA SER A 272 -3.34 5.67 9.48
C SER A 272 -4.83 5.37 9.61
N ILE A 273 -5.33 4.64 8.63
CA ILE A 273 -6.66 4.05 8.58
C ILE A 273 -6.50 2.54 8.33
N SER A 274 -7.30 1.73 9.00
CA SER A 274 -7.25 0.28 8.85
C SER A 274 -8.60 -0.29 8.43
N SER A 275 -8.55 -1.39 7.69
CA SER A 275 -9.71 -2.20 7.33
C SER A 275 -9.34 -3.66 7.47
N ARG A 276 -10.29 -4.49 7.94
CA ARG A 276 -10.10 -5.94 8.07
C ARG A 276 -11.10 -6.68 7.20
N VAL A 277 -10.75 -7.91 6.83
CA VAL A 277 -11.66 -8.87 6.22
C VAL A 277 -12.25 -9.72 7.35
N MET A 278 -13.58 -9.79 7.43
CA MET A 278 -14.31 -10.64 8.36
C MET A 278 -15.54 -11.20 7.67
N ALA A 279 -15.80 -12.50 7.83
CA ALA A 279 -16.91 -13.20 7.18
C ALA A 279 -16.98 -12.88 5.67
N ASP A 280 -15.83 -12.97 4.99
CA ASP A 280 -15.68 -12.72 3.56
C ASP A 280 -16.17 -11.34 3.11
N MET A 281 -16.07 -10.36 4.01
CA MET A 281 -16.41 -8.97 3.73
C MET A 281 -15.34 -8.01 4.23
N TRP A 282 -15.05 -6.98 3.44
CA TRP A 282 -14.23 -5.86 3.92
C TRP A 282 -15.07 -4.97 4.84
N LEU A 283 -14.62 -4.80 6.07
CA LEU A 283 -15.24 -3.88 7.02
C LEU A 283 -15.08 -2.41 6.60
N LYS A 284 -15.86 -1.52 7.20
CA LYS A 284 -15.68 -0.07 7.02
C LYS A 284 -14.25 0.30 7.47
N PRO A 285 -13.52 1.15 6.71
CA PRO A 285 -12.25 1.69 7.18
C PRO A 285 -12.45 2.48 8.48
N ILE A 286 -11.53 2.33 9.43
CA ILE A 286 -11.55 3.01 10.73
C ILE A 286 -10.28 3.84 10.89
N ARG A 287 -10.42 5.06 11.42
CA ARG A 287 -9.30 5.92 11.77
C ARG A 287 -8.55 5.40 12.99
N ASN A 288 -7.25 5.14 12.82
CA ASN A 288 -6.39 4.71 13.92
C ASN A 288 -5.86 5.94 14.70
N PRO A 289 -5.34 5.75 15.93
CA PRO A 289 -4.63 6.78 16.66
C PRO A 289 -3.45 7.39 15.88
N ASP A 290 -3.15 8.66 16.13
CA ASP A 290 -1.98 9.32 15.54
C ASP A 290 -0.72 9.00 16.34
N VAL A 291 0.33 8.58 15.65
CA VAL A 291 1.62 8.27 16.28
C VAL A 291 2.53 9.49 16.17
N LYS A 292 2.80 10.15 17.30
CA LYS A 292 3.64 11.35 17.35
C LYS A 292 5.11 10.96 17.26
N PHE A 293 5.84 11.51 16.30
CA PHE A 293 7.28 11.34 16.27
C PHE A 293 7.91 12.03 17.49
N THR A 294 8.80 11.32 18.18
CA THR A 294 9.64 11.91 19.22
C THR A 294 10.60 12.92 18.57
N LYS A 295 10.81 14.06 19.25
CA LYS A 295 11.76 15.09 18.80
C LYS A 295 13.20 14.64 18.95
#